data_AF-A0A0J0XRE5-F1
#
_entry.id   AF-A0A0J0XRE5-F1
#
_cell.length_a   1.000
_cell.length_b   1.000
_cell.length_c   1.000
_cell.angle_alpha   90.00
_cell.angle_beta   90.00
_cell.angle_gamma   90.00
#
_symmetry.space_group_name_H-M   'P 1'
#
loop_
_entity.id
_entity.type
_entity.pdbx_description
1 polymer ?
#
loop_
_entity_poly.entity_id
_entity_poly.type
_entity_poly.pdbx_seq_one_letter_code
_entity_poly.pdbx_strand_id
1 'polypeptide(L)' 'MVGGHYIAYVLVDPERLFMPPGENHAELMERLTLDEGPNKPDRRVWCYASDTEIRLASVQEVMAARAYLCFYEKAF' A
#
# COMPACT_ATOMS: atom_id res chain seq x y z
N MET A 1 2.49 16.15 -29.45
CA MET A 1 3.09 15.41 -28.34
C MET A 1 2.00 14.55 -27.74
N VAL A 2 2.16 13.22 -27.73
CA VAL A 2 1.22 12.33 -27.04
C VAL A 2 1.61 12.36 -25.57
N GLY A 3 0.96 13.21 -24.78
CA GLY A 3 1.15 13.26 -23.33
C GLY A 3 0.30 12.19 -22.65
N GLY A 4 0.84 11.59 -21.59
CA GLY A 4 0.12 10.69 -20.70
C GLY A 4 0.40 11.06 -19.25
N HIS A 5 -0.52 10.69 -18.35
CA HIS A 5 -0.39 10.90 -16.92
C HIS A 5 -0.36 9.55 -16.22
N TYR A 6 0.63 9.31 -15.36
CA TYR A 6 0.73 8.08 -14.60
C TYR A 6 0.14 8.29 -13.21
N ILE A 7 -0.62 7.30 -12.76
CA ILE A 7 -1.17 7.22 -11.41
C ILE A 7 -0.78 5.89 -10.79
N ALA A 8 -0.79 5.81 -9.46
CA ALA A 8 -0.51 4.59 -8.73
C ALA A 8 -1.68 4.23 -7.81
N TYR A 9 -2.03 2.94 -7.81
CA TYR A 9 -2.81 2.34 -6.75
C TYR A 9 -1.86 1.55 -5.86
N VAL A 10 -1.82 1.88 -4.57
CA VAL A 10 -0.90 1.28 -3.61
C VAL A 10 -1.67 0.70 -2.45
N LEU A 11 -1.33 -0.52 -2.08
CA LEU A 11 -1.85 -1.17 -0.88
C LEU A 11 -0.97 -0.76 0.31
N VAL A 12 -1.57 -0.13 1.30
CA VAL A 12 -0.88 0.56 2.39
C VAL A 12 -1.37 0.04 3.73
N ASP A 13 -0.45 -0.18 4.67
CA ASP A 13 -0.78 -0.39 6.08
C ASP A 13 -0.73 0.95 6.84
N PRO A 14 -1.89 1.50 7.30
CA PRO A 14 -1.92 2.76 8.02
C PRO A 14 -1.13 2.73 9.33
N GLU A 15 -1.10 1.61 10.05
CA GLU A 15 -0.40 1.51 11.34
C GLU A 15 1.12 1.56 11.13
N ARG A 16 1.61 1.01 10.01
CA ARG A 16 3.03 1.05 9.64
C ARG A 16 3.48 2.43 9.15
N LEU A 17 2.61 3.19 8.49
CA LEU A 17 2.96 4.50 7.92
C LEU A 17 2.77 5.67 8.89
N PHE A 18 1.76 5.63 9.75
CA PHE A 18 1.37 6.76 10.60
C PHE A 18 1.72 6.56 12.08
N MET A 19 2.88 5.98 12.35
CA MET A 19 3.37 5.79 13.71
C MET A 19 3.58 7.12 14.46
N PRO A 20 3.41 7.12 15.79
CA PRO A 20 3.79 8.26 16.60
C PRO A 20 5.32 8.51 16.49
N PRO A 21 5.76 9.78 16.47
CA PRO A 21 7.16 10.12 16.37
C PRO A 21 7.92 9.64 17.60
N GLY A 22 8.76 8.60 17.44
CA GLY A 22 9.58 8.05 18.52
C GLY A 22 9.81 6.54 18.46
N GLU A 23 9.03 5.79 17.67
CA GLU A 23 9.26 4.37 17.45
C GLU A 23 10.21 4.13 16.26
N ASN A 24 11.23 3.27 16.46
CA ASN A 24 12.19 2.94 15.42
C ASN A 24 11.53 2.11 14.32
N HIS A 25 11.53 2.64 13.09
CA HIS A 25 11.06 1.93 11.89
C HIS A 25 11.71 0.54 11.70
N ALA A 26 12.97 0.39 12.08
CA ALA A 26 13.71 -0.87 11.93
C ALA A 26 13.19 -1.97 12.88
N GLU A 27 12.98 -1.65 14.16
CA GLU A 27 12.47 -2.61 15.16
C GLU A 27 11.01 -2.98 14.88
N LEU A 28 10.17 -2.04 14.41
CA LEU A 28 8.81 -2.39 14.01
C LEU A 28 8.79 -3.23 12.73
N MET A 29 9.62 -2.93 11.72
CA MET A 29 9.71 -3.77 10.53
C MET A 29 10.09 -5.20 10.89
N GLU A 30 11.08 -5.37 11.76
CA GLU A 30 11.49 -6.69 12.24
C GLU A 30 10.35 -7.40 12.99
N ARG A 31 9.68 -6.71 13.93
CA ARG A 31 8.50 -7.25 14.63
C ARG A 31 7.36 -7.62 13.69
N LEU A 32 7.04 -6.78 12.71
CA LEU A 32 5.97 -7.04 11.75
C LEU A 32 6.32 -8.21 10.84
N THR A 33 7.56 -8.31 10.34
CA THR A 33 8.01 -9.45 9.52
C THR A 33 8.03 -10.78 10.28
N LEU A 34 8.26 -10.74 11.60
CA LEU A 34 8.25 -11.94 12.46
C LEU A 34 6.83 -12.37 12.87
N ASP A 35 5.85 -11.46 12.75
CA ASP A 35 4.51 -11.62 13.32
C ASP A 35 3.43 -11.74 12.23
N GLU A 36 3.84 -12.05 10.99
CA GLU A 36 3.02 -12.47 9.85
C GLU A 36 2.58 -13.93 9.99
N GLY A 37 1.96 -14.25 11.13
CA GLY A 37 1.26 -15.52 11.29
C GLY A 37 0.03 -15.60 10.36
N PRO A 38 -0.41 -16.81 9.96
CA PRO A 38 -1.46 -17.04 8.96
C PRO A 38 -2.87 -16.56 9.35
N ASN A 39 -3.04 -15.87 10.48
CA ASN A 39 -4.34 -15.62 11.09
C ASN A 39 -4.59 -14.16 11.50
N LYS A 40 -3.76 -13.20 11.05
CA LYS A 40 -4.08 -11.78 11.23
C LYS A 40 -4.98 -11.31 10.08
N PRO A 41 -6.07 -10.57 10.36
CA PRO A 41 -6.86 -9.95 9.31
C PRO A 41 -5.98 -8.98 8.53
N ASP A 42 -6.06 -9.00 7.20
CA ASP A 42 -5.38 -8.03 6.36
C ASP A 42 -6.01 -6.64 6.59
N ARG A 43 -5.26 -5.74 7.22
CA ARG A 43 -5.72 -4.38 7.57
C ARG A 43 -5.30 -3.34 6.55
N ARG A 44 -4.68 -3.77 5.45
CA ARG A 44 -4.17 -2.86 4.43
C ARG A 44 -5.33 -2.23 3.66
N VAL A 45 -5.16 -0.97 3.33
CA VAL A 45 -6.13 -0.15 2.59
C VAL A 45 -5.55 0.26 1.25
N TRP A 46 -6.39 0.31 0.23
CA TRP A 46 -5.99 0.81 -1.09
C TRP A 46 -6.03 2.33 -1.12
N CYS A 47 -4.98 2.92 -1.69
CA CYS A 47 -4.84 4.35 -1.90
C CYS A 47 -4.63 4.64 -3.38
N TYR A 48 -5.36 5.64 -3.88
CA TYR A 48 -5.08 6.31 -5.15
C TYR A 48 -4.06 7.42 -4.89
N ALA A 49 -3.01 7.47 -5.71
CA ALA A 49 -1.97 8.49 -5.68
C ALA A 49 -1.75 9.07 -7.08
N SER A 50 -1.92 10.39 -7.21
CA SER A 50 -1.66 11.16 -8.41
C SER A 50 -0.96 12.47 -8.04
N ASP A 51 0.36 12.49 -8.15
CA ASP A 51 1.24 13.63 -7.81
C ASP A 51 0.93 14.27 -6.44
N THR A 52 0.02 15.25 -6.41
CA THR A 52 -0.38 16.02 -5.23
C THR A 52 -1.68 15.53 -4.58
N GLU A 53 -2.43 14.64 -5.24
CA GLU A 53 -3.69 14.12 -4.75
C GLU A 53 -3.54 12.68 -4.23
N ILE A 54 -3.95 12.48 -2.98
CA ILE A 54 -4.00 11.17 -2.33
C ILE A 54 -5.39 10.97 -1.75
N ARG A 55 -6.02 9.84 -2.07
CA ARG A 55 -7.33 9.46 -1.52
C ARG A 55 -7.45 7.94 -1.35
N LEU A 56 -8.43 7.53 -0.56
CA LEU A 56 -8.80 6.12 -0.45
C LEU A 56 -9.39 5.62 -1.78
N ALA A 57 -9.06 4.38 -2.12
CA ALA A 57 -9.58 3.68 -3.29
C ALA A 57 -10.22 2.35 -2.86
N SER A 58 -11.23 1.92 -3.61
CA SER A 58 -11.84 0.61 -3.39
C SER A 58 -11.11 -0.47 -4.20
N VAL A 59 -11.20 -1.74 -3.77
CA VAL A 59 -10.64 -2.86 -4.55
C VAL A 59 -11.25 -2.91 -5.96
N GLN A 60 -12.55 -2.60 -6.09
CA GLN A 60 -13.25 -2.60 -7.38
C GLN A 60 -12.67 -1.56 -8.35
N GLU A 61 -12.33 -0.37 -7.83
CA GLU A 61 -11.68 0.69 -8.60
C GLU A 61 -10.30 0.26 -9.09
N VAL A 62 -9.50 -0.35 -8.21
CA VAL A 62 -8.15 -0.85 -8.55
C VAL A 62 -8.23 -1.93 -9.62
N MET A 63 -9.15 -2.89 -9.48
CA MET A 63 -9.34 -3.98 -10.43
C MET A 63 -9.88 -3.52 -11.78
N ALA A 64 -10.63 -2.42 -11.83
CA ALA A 64 -11.14 -1.83 -13.06
C ALA A 64 -10.12 -0.92 -13.77
N ALA A 65 -8.97 -0.63 -13.14
CA ALA A 65 -7.97 0.27 -13.69
C ALA A 65 -7.27 -0.31 -14.92
N ARG A 66 -6.82 0.58 -15.81
CA ARG A 66 -5.98 0.21 -16.96
C ARG A 66 -4.54 0.05 -16.50
N ALA A 67 -4.21 -1.13 -15.99
CA ALA A 67 -2.89 -1.41 -15.46
C ALA A 67 -1.80 -1.26 -16.52
N TYR A 68 -0.76 -0.50 -16.17
CA TYR A 68 0.48 -0.41 -16.95
C TYR A 68 1.58 -1.28 -16.32
N LEU A 69 1.73 -1.20 -14.99
CA LEU A 69 2.61 -2.05 -14.19
C LEU A 69 1.84 -2.63 -13.01
N CYS A 70 2.09 -3.90 -12.70
CA CYS A 70 1.54 -4.58 -11.53
C CYS A 70 2.70 -5.09 -10.66
N PHE A 71 2.69 -4.73 -9.39
CA PHE A 71 3.68 -5.17 -8.42
C PHE A 71 3.04 -6.20 -7.50
N TYR A 72 3.73 -7.32 -7.32
CA TYR A 72 3.31 -8.40 -6.43
C TYR A 72 4.47 -8.75 -5.51
N GLU A 73 4.16 -8.99 -4.25
CA GLU A 73 5.08 -9.62 -3.31
C GLU A 73 4.79 -11.13 -3.25
N LYS A 74 5.80 -11.92 -2.89
CA LYS A 74 5.63 -13.36 -2.71
C LYS A 74 4.64 -13.58 -1.56
N ALA A 75 3.51 -14.21 -1.84
CA ALA A 75 2.65 -14.76 -0.79
C ALA A 75 3.37 -15.92 -0.09
N PHE A 76 3.27 -15.97 1.23
CA PHE A 76 3.95 -16.92 2.13
C PHE A 76 3.97 -18.36 1.62
#